data_AF-A0A7M2ZPZ1-F1
#
_entry.id   AF-A0A7M2ZPZ1-F1
#
_cell.length_a   1.000
_cell.length_b   1.000
_cell.length_c   1.000
_cell.angle_alpha   90.00
_cell.angle_beta   90.00
_cell.angle_gamma   90.00
#
_symmetry.space_group_name_H-M   'P 1'
#
loop_
_entity.id
_entity.type
_entity.pdbx_description
1 polymer ?
#
loop_
_entity_poly.entity_id
_entity_poly.type
_entity_poly.pdbx_seq_one_letter_code
_entity_poly.pdbx_strand_id
1 'polypeptide(L)'
;MVASIWLRAAHRGVPTLLVTALLLGQSPMALAESPAQRQELVAALRQLDALERTVADSAAHAPIQPGERYHFDYPRLLADLARVRAGIQFHLTPSRAQPRDPSELAGDYRTERATEPLPATTAEGKQ
;
A
#
# COMPACT_ATOMS: atom_id res chain seq x y z
N MET A 1 12.37 35.03 34.64
CA MET A 1 12.77 34.65 33.27
C MET A 1 12.14 33.30 32.97
N VAL A 2 10.95 33.32 32.35
CA VAL A 2 10.08 32.15 32.11
C VAL A 2 10.21 31.79 30.63
N ALA A 3 10.56 30.55 30.31
CA ALA A 3 10.60 30.05 28.93
C ALA A 3 10.02 28.63 28.87
N SER A 4 8.71 28.59 28.62
CA SER A 4 8.00 27.75 27.66
C SER A 4 8.59 26.37 27.30
N ILE A 5 8.17 25.33 28.03
CA ILE A 5 8.25 23.94 27.58
C ILE A 5 6.84 23.49 27.22
N TRP A 6 6.46 23.73 25.98
CA TRP A 6 5.32 23.06 25.35
C TRP A 6 5.82 22.44 24.06
N LEU A 7 6.28 21.19 24.12
CA LEU A 7 6.42 20.37 22.91
C LEU A 7 5.36 19.28 22.96
N ARG A 8 4.16 19.66 22.51
CA ARG A 8 3.14 18.72 22.01
C ARG A 8 3.72 18.06 20.75
N ALA A 9 4.32 16.90 20.91
CA ALA A 9 4.61 16.01 19.80
C ALA A 9 3.29 15.32 19.37
N ALA A 10 2.60 15.93 18.41
CA ALA A 10 1.40 15.40 17.79
C ALA A 10 1.77 14.32 16.76
N HIS A 11 1.99 13.08 17.20
CA HIS A 11 2.19 11.92 16.31
C HIS A 11 1.54 10.63 16.87
N ARG A 12 0.26 10.67 17.27
CA ARG A 12 -0.49 9.47 17.69
C ARG A 12 -1.97 9.47 17.28
N GLY A 13 -2.28 10.00 16.09
CA GLY A 13 -3.65 10.00 15.56
C GLY A 13 -3.92 8.94 14.49
N VAL A 14 -2.93 8.63 13.66
CA VAL A 14 -3.11 7.79 12.47
C VAL A 14 -3.12 6.28 12.76
N PRO A 15 -2.25 5.70 13.62
CA PRO A 15 -2.28 4.25 13.83
C PRO A 15 -3.54 3.82 14.60
N THR A 16 -4.07 4.70 15.44
CA THR A 16 -5.29 4.43 16.23
C THR A 16 -6.52 4.36 15.34
N LEU A 17 -6.67 5.22 14.31
CA LEU A 17 -7.82 5.19 13.40
C LEU A 17 -7.86 3.92 12.54
N LEU A 18 -6.71 3.41 12.10
CA LEU A 18 -6.63 2.20 11.31
C LEU A 18 -7.02 0.95 12.13
N VAL A 19 -6.62 0.91 13.40
CA VAL A 19 -6.95 -0.19 14.31
C VAL A 19 -8.44 -0.19 14.66
N THR A 20 -9.09 0.95 14.87
CA THR A 20 -10.55 0.99 15.10
C THR A 20 -11.34 0.56 13.87
N ALA A 21 -10.89 0.91 12.66
CA ALA A 21 -11.53 0.48 11.42
C ALA A 21 -11.46 -1.05 11.23
N LEU A 22 -10.39 -1.70 11.72
CA LEU A 22 -10.21 -3.15 11.65
C LEU A 22 -11.05 -3.90 12.70
N LEU A 23 -11.25 -3.33 13.89
CA LEU A 23 -12.04 -3.95 14.96
C LEU A 23 -13.57 -3.91 14.73
N LEU A 24 -14.09 -2.97 13.93
CA LEU A 24 -15.51 -2.93 13.58
C LEU A 24 -15.90 -3.85 12.40
N GLY A 25 -14.94 -4.51 11.75
CA GLY A 25 -15.17 -5.34 10.55
C GLY A 25 -15.46 -6.83 10.81
N GLN A 26 -15.83 -7.22 12.03
CA GLN A 26 -16.13 -8.62 12.36
C GLN A 26 -17.44 -9.04 11.65
N SER A 27 -17.31 -9.70 10.51
CA SER A 27 -18.42 -10.06 9.61
C SER A 27 -19.02 -11.43 9.98
N PRO A 28 -20.36 -11.62 9.92
CA PRO A 28 -21.00 -12.90 10.20
C PRO A 28 -20.84 -13.90 9.03
N MET A 29 -20.79 -15.20 9.36
CA MET A 29 -20.63 -16.30 8.41
C MET A 29 -21.68 -16.30 7.29
N ALA A 30 -21.19 -16.59 6.08
CA ALA A 30 -21.87 -16.53 4.80
C ALA A 30 -22.94 -17.61 4.57
N LEU A 31 -24.11 -17.18 4.09
CA LEU A 31 -25.11 -18.00 3.38
C LEU A 31 -25.88 -17.08 2.41
N ALA A 32 -25.70 -17.32 1.10
CA ALA A 32 -26.17 -16.49 -0.02
C ALA A 32 -25.65 -15.03 -0.01
N GLU A 33 -25.40 -14.44 -1.19
CA GLU A 33 -24.95 -13.05 -1.31
C GLU A 33 -26.05 -12.12 -0.78
N SER A 34 -26.02 -11.87 0.52
CA SER A 34 -27.00 -11.06 1.20
C SER A 34 -26.76 -9.58 0.85
N PRO A 35 -27.81 -8.73 0.87
CA PRO A 35 -27.62 -7.29 0.72
C PRO A 35 -26.60 -6.71 1.73
N ALA A 36 -26.45 -7.35 2.90
CA ALA A 36 -25.44 -7.02 3.90
C ALA A 36 -24.01 -7.30 3.42
N GLN A 37 -23.73 -8.48 2.85
CA GLN A 37 -22.40 -8.81 2.29
C GLN A 37 -21.99 -7.83 1.18
N ARG A 38 -22.94 -7.47 0.30
CA ARG A 38 -22.69 -6.45 -0.72
C ARG A 38 -22.34 -5.09 -0.10
N GLN A 39 -23.02 -4.69 0.98
CA GLN A 39 -22.72 -3.45 1.69
C GLN A 39 -21.34 -3.48 2.36
N GLU A 40 -20.95 -4.60 2.96
CA GLU A 40 -19.62 -4.80 3.55
C GLU A 40 -18.52 -4.67 2.48
N LEU A 41 -18.69 -5.29 1.31
CA LEU A 41 -17.74 -5.16 0.20
C LEU A 41 -17.65 -3.72 -0.34
N VAL A 42 -18.77 -2.98 -0.38
CA VAL A 42 -18.75 -1.54 -0.73
C VAL A 42 -18.03 -0.72 0.32
N ALA A 43 -18.19 -1.05 1.61
CA ALA A 43 -17.43 -0.41 2.69
C ALA A 43 -15.92 -0.72 2.57
N ALA A 44 -15.56 -1.96 2.25
CA ALA A 44 -14.18 -2.36 2.00
C ALA A 44 -13.56 -1.56 0.84
N LEU A 45 -14.28 -1.35 -0.26
CA LEU A 45 -13.81 -0.49 -1.37
C LEU A 45 -13.47 0.93 -0.92
N ARG A 46 -14.29 1.53 -0.05
CA ARG A 46 -14.01 2.86 0.50
C ARG A 46 -12.78 2.87 1.40
N GLN A 47 -12.56 1.80 2.17
CA GLN A 47 -11.36 1.65 3.00
C GLN A 47 -10.11 1.49 2.13
N LEU A 48 -10.19 0.73 1.04
CA LEU A 48 -9.15 0.62 0.03
C LEU A 48 -8.82 1.97 -0.61
N ASP A 49 -9.82 2.75 -1.03
CA ASP A 49 -9.59 4.08 -1.60
C ASP A 49 -8.91 5.04 -0.58
N ALA A 50 -9.27 4.94 0.70
CA ALA A 50 -8.62 5.73 1.76
C ALA A 50 -7.17 5.28 2.00
N LEU A 51 -6.91 3.97 1.92
CA LEU A 51 -5.56 3.40 2.02
C LEU A 51 -4.70 3.83 0.83
N GLU A 52 -5.21 3.74 -0.41
CA GLU A 52 -4.51 4.20 -1.63
C GLU A 52 -4.05 5.65 -1.49
N ARG A 53 -4.90 6.55 -0.98
CA ARG A 53 -4.54 7.96 -0.73
C ARG A 53 -3.46 8.10 0.33
N THR A 54 -3.58 7.36 1.44
CA THR A 54 -2.57 7.37 2.52
C THR A 54 -1.21 6.88 2.01
N VAL A 55 -1.20 5.83 1.18
CA VAL A 55 0.02 5.27 0.57
C VAL A 55 0.62 6.25 -0.44
N ALA A 56 -0.19 6.89 -1.27
CA ALA A 56 0.27 7.91 -2.21
C ALA A 56 0.86 9.13 -1.50
N ASP A 57 0.22 9.59 -0.42
CA ASP A 57 0.75 10.65 0.44
C ASP A 57 2.07 10.25 1.10
N SER A 58 2.15 9.03 1.62
CA SER A 58 3.38 8.48 2.21
C SER A 58 4.52 8.42 1.18
N ALA A 59 4.22 8.03 -0.07
CA ALA A 59 5.20 8.01 -1.16
C ALA A 59 5.75 9.40 -1.49
N ALA A 60 4.90 10.43 -1.42
CA ALA A 60 5.32 11.82 -1.63
C ALA A 60 6.19 12.37 -0.48
N HIS A 61 6.03 11.83 0.73
CA HIS A 61 6.71 12.28 1.95
C HIS A 61 7.86 11.37 2.42
N ALA A 62 8.20 10.32 1.67
CA ALA A 62 9.27 9.37 2.01
C ALA A 62 10.49 9.53 1.08
N PRO A 63 11.34 10.55 1.29
CA PRO A 63 12.58 10.68 0.52
C PRO A 63 13.52 9.52 0.85
N ILE A 64 14.09 8.89 -0.18
CA ILE A 64 15.06 7.80 -0.02
C ILE A 64 16.34 8.40 0.56
N GLN A 65 16.77 7.93 1.74
CA GLN A 65 17.95 8.50 2.38
C GLN A 65 19.25 8.05 1.70
N PRO A 66 20.26 8.93 1.59
CA PRO A 66 21.58 8.53 1.09
C PRO A 66 22.15 7.36 1.89
N GLY A 67 22.56 6.28 1.21
CA GLY A 67 23.08 5.07 1.85
C GLY A 67 22.04 4.00 2.21
N GLU A 68 20.75 4.31 2.10
CA GLU A 68 19.68 3.33 2.35
C GLU A 68 19.65 2.27 1.23
N ARG A 69 19.94 1.02 1.56
CA ARG A 69 20.04 -0.08 0.57
C ARG A 69 18.68 -0.63 0.16
N TYR A 70 17.76 -0.71 1.11
CA TYR A 70 16.41 -1.24 0.93
C TYR A 70 15.40 -0.13 1.15
N HIS A 71 14.44 0.02 0.24
CA HIS A 71 13.36 0.97 0.39
C HIS A 71 12.01 0.31 0.05
N PHE A 72 10.94 0.95 0.52
CA PHE A 72 9.59 0.50 0.27
C PHE A 72 9.13 0.90 -1.14
N ASP A 73 8.69 -0.07 -1.93
CA ASP A 73 8.20 0.12 -3.29
C ASP A 73 6.71 0.49 -3.26
N TYR A 74 6.46 1.79 -3.03
CA TYR A 74 5.11 2.36 -3.05
C TYR A 74 4.38 2.14 -4.38
N PRO A 75 5.01 2.33 -5.57
CA PRO A 75 4.35 2.02 -6.84
C PRO A 75 3.85 0.58 -6.94
N ARG A 76 4.65 -0.38 -6.48
CA ARG A 76 4.28 -1.81 -6.51
C ARG A 76 3.11 -2.10 -5.56
N LEU A 77 3.10 -1.51 -4.37
CA LEU A 77 1.94 -1.62 -3.46
C LEU A 77 0.67 -1.01 -4.07
N LEU A 78 0.76 0.18 -4.67
CA LEU A 78 -0.41 0.84 -5.27
C LEU A 78 -1.00 0.02 -6.42
N ALA A 79 -0.15 -0.65 -7.22
CA ALA A 79 -0.61 -1.55 -8.27
C ALA A 79 -1.39 -2.75 -7.70
N ASP A 80 -0.91 -3.35 -6.61
CA ASP A 80 -1.59 -4.46 -5.94
C ASP A 80 -2.92 -4.02 -5.31
N LEU A 81 -2.97 -2.85 -4.65
CA LEU A 81 -4.22 -2.29 -4.11
C LEU A 81 -5.27 -2.06 -5.21
N ALA A 82 -4.86 -1.49 -6.35
CA ALA A 82 -5.75 -1.29 -7.49
C ALA A 82 -6.29 -2.62 -8.04
N ARG A 83 -5.48 -3.70 -8.01
CA ARG A 83 -5.90 -5.03 -8.42
C ARG A 83 -6.91 -5.65 -7.46
N VAL A 84 -6.69 -5.53 -6.15
CA VAL A 84 -7.65 -5.96 -5.12
C VAL A 84 -8.98 -5.23 -5.31
N ARG A 85 -8.94 -3.91 -5.51
CA ARG A 85 -10.12 -3.09 -5.78
C ARG A 85 -10.88 -3.58 -7.02
N ALA A 86 -10.17 -3.85 -8.12
CA ALA A 86 -10.77 -4.38 -9.34
C ALA A 86 -11.42 -5.76 -9.13
N GLY A 87 -10.79 -6.64 -8.34
CA GLY A 87 -11.35 -7.94 -7.98
C GLY A 87 -12.67 -7.84 -7.21
N ILE A 88 -12.74 -6.96 -6.21
CA ILE A 88 -13.96 -6.73 -5.43
C ILE A 88 -15.07 -6.12 -6.30
N GLN A 89 -14.74 -5.12 -7.14
CA GLN A 89 -15.72 -4.50 -8.04
C GLN A 89 -16.30 -5.51 -9.05
N PHE A 90 -15.45 -6.41 -9.55
CA PHE A 90 -15.86 -7.49 -10.45
C PHE A 90 -16.84 -8.46 -9.74
N HIS A 91 -16.54 -8.86 -8.51
CA HIS A 91 -17.44 -9.68 -7.69
C HIS A 91 -18.80 -9.01 -7.47
N LEU A 92 -18.80 -7.70 -7.17
CA LEU A 92 -20.03 -6.92 -6.96
C LEU A 92 -20.85 -6.70 -8.24
N THR A 93 -20.20 -6.71 -9.39
CA THR A 93 -20.82 -6.54 -10.71
C THR A 93 -20.67 -7.82 -11.52
N PRO A 94 -21.32 -8.93 -11.13
CA PRO A 94 -21.20 -10.19 -11.84
C PRO A 94 -21.94 -10.07 -13.19
N SER A 95 -21.25 -9.51 -14.18
CA SER A 95 -21.57 -9.76 -15.57
C SER A 95 -21.19 -11.22 -15.87
N ARG A 96 -21.90 -11.88 -16.79
CA ARG A 96 -21.48 -13.16 -17.36
C ARG A 96 -20.21 -12.96 -18.20
N ALA A 97 -19.11 -12.60 -17.56
CA ALA A 97 -17.78 -12.51 -18.14
C ALA A 97 -17.10 -13.87 -17.98
N GLN A 98 -16.34 -14.25 -18.99
CA GLN A 98 -15.52 -15.46 -18.98
C GLN A 98 -14.57 -15.45 -17.77
N PRO A 99 -14.22 -16.62 -17.19
CA PRO A 99 -13.21 -16.70 -16.13
C PRO A 99 -11.96 -15.94 -16.55
N ARG A 100 -11.57 -14.93 -15.76
CA ARG A 100 -10.31 -14.23 -15.96
C ARG A 100 -9.21 -15.00 -15.26
N ASP A 101 -8.01 -14.92 -15.82
CA ASP A 101 -6.81 -15.40 -15.16
C ASP A 101 -6.46 -14.40 -14.02
N PRO A 102 -6.51 -14.81 -12.74
CA PRO A 102 -6.19 -13.92 -11.65
C PRO A 102 -4.68 -13.64 -11.65
N SER A 103 -4.28 -12.46 -12.09
CA SER A 103 -2.89 -12.03 -12.01
C SER A 103 -2.42 -11.97 -10.55
N GLU A 104 -1.31 -12.63 -10.22
CA GLU A 104 -0.76 -12.75 -8.87
C GLU A 104 -0.30 -11.41 -8.30
N LEU A 105 -0.69 -11.11 -7.06
CA LEU A 105 -0.18 -9.96 -6.32
C LEU A 105 1.34 -10.06 -6.17
N ALA A 106 2.03 -8.94 -6.29
CA ALA A 106 3.48 -8.90 -6.16
C ALA A 106 3.96 -9.43 -4.80
N GLY A 107 3.30 -9.05 -3.71
CA GLY A 107 3.56 -9.53 -2.35
C GLY A 107 4.92 -9.12 -1.73
N ASP A 108 5.92 -8.78 -2.54
CA ASP A 108 7.19 -8.19 -2.12
C ASP A 108 7.23 -6.71 -2.50
N TYR A 109 7.32 -5.84 -1.50
CA TYR A 109 7.39 -4.38 -1.67
C TYR A 109 8.76 -3.82 -1.29
N ARG A 110 9.81 -4.65 -1.31
CA ARG A 110 11.18 -4.21 -1.04
C ARG A 110 11.92 -4.04 -2.37
N THR A 111 12.45 -2.83 -2.58
CA THR A 111 13.34 -2.55 -3.71
C THR A 111 14.76 -2.28 -3.21
N GLU A 112 15.73 -2.83 -3.94
CA GLU A 112 17.16 -2.60 -3.74
C GLU A 112 17.65 -1.53 -4.72
N ARG A 113 18.46 -0.57 -4.26
CA ARG A 113 19.19 0.29 -5.23
C ARG A 113 20.12 -0.61 -6.04
N ALA A 114 19.99 -0.59 -7.36
CA ALA A 114 21.02 -1.11 -8.24
C ALA A 114 22.34 -0.43 -7.86
N THR A 115 23.29 -1.22 -7.33
CA THR A 115 24.67 -0.75 -7.18
C THR A 115 25.15 -0.50 -8.60
N GLU A 116 25.34 0.77 -8.94
CA GLU A 116 25.91 1.16 -10.24
C GLU A 116 27.19 0.33 -10.45
N PRO A 117 27.29 -0.45 -11.54
CA PRO A 117 28.49 -1.23 -11.79
C PRO A 117 29.65 -0.25 -11.85
N LEU A 118 30.67 -0.41 -11.00
CA LEU A 118 31.85 0.45 -11.00
C LEU A 118 32.35 0.61 -12.45
N PRO A 119 32.67 1.83 -12.91
CA PRO A 119 33.25 2.02 -14.23
C PRO A 119 34.49 1.12 -14.31
N ALA A 120 34.51 0.24 -15.31
CA ALA A 120 35.64 -0.62 -15.57
C ALA A 120 36.89 0.26 -15.65
N THR A 121 37.75 0.15 -14.64
CA THR A 121 39.08 0.72 -14.67
C THR A 121 39.83 0.03 -15.81
N THR A 122 39.77 0.64 -16.99
CA THR A 122 40.67 0.31 -18.09
C THR A 122 42.01 0.90 -17.69
N ALA A 123 42.72 0.14 -16.86
CA ALA A 123 44.16 0.27 -16.71
C ALA A 123 44.80 -0.26 -17.99
N GLU A 124 44.78 0.53 -19.07
CA GLU A 124 45.77 0.40 -20.14
C GLU A 124 46.89 1.39 -19.89
N GLY A 125 47.83 0.97 -19.06
CA GLY A 125 49.22 1.35 -19.23
C GLY A 125 49.93 0.17 -19.88
N LYS A 126 50.38 0.32 -21.14
CA LYS A 126 51.67 -0.22 -21.59
C LYS A 126 52.03 0.25 -23.01
N GLN A 127 53.18 0.94 -23.04
CA GLN A 127 54.14 1.16 -24.12
C GLN A 127 53.93 2.36 -25.05
#